data_AF-A0A2N8PDS4-F1
#
_entry.id   AF-A0A2N8PDS4-F1
#
_cell.length_a   1.000
_cell.length_b   1.000
_cell.length_c   1.000
_cell.angle_alpha   90.00
_cell.angle_beta   90.00
_cell.angle_gamma   90.00
#
_symmetry.space_group_name_H-M   'P 1'
#
loop_
_entity.id
_entity.type
_entity.pdbx_description
1 polymer ?
#
loop_
_entity_poly.entity_id
_entity_poly.type
_entity_poly.pdbx_seq_one_letter_code
_entity_poly.pdbx_strand_id
1 'polypeptide(L)'
;MAERPLTLPSPAPNRTLAARVRALREERAWTPERLAKEAGIQLATLKRLEGGGPIQPGFFTVGALAAALGVSLDDLFRQAQTAEPGLWSAGYEGRDIESFVASLLSAQISTVADVRLTPISRKPGFSKTRLTHALNEAGIAYTHLRALGNPKDNRAPFWEGRISEGRARFRSLLRSDAAQAELDELAEHAAQERVAVLCFERDQQRCHRHVVLETLRKRMSLPVSPLA
;
A
#
# COMPACT_ATOMS: atom_id res chain seq x y z
N MET A 1 -30.63 -4.63 -6.09
CA MET A 1 -29.64 -3.90 -5.27
C MET A 1 -28.82 -4.96 -4.55
N ALA A 2 -27.67 -5.35 -5.10
CA ALA A 2 -26.82 -6.34 -4.46
C ALA A 2 -26.01 -5.66 -3.36
N GLU A 3 -26.18 -6.11 -2.11
CA GLU A 3 -25.38 -5.65 -0.98
C GLU A 3 -23.91 -5.94 -1.27
N ARG A 4 -23.10 -4.86 -1.28
CA ARG A 4 -21.66 -4.93 -1.50
C ARG A 4 -21.06 -5.62 -0.27
N PRO A 5 -20.34 -6.75 -0.40
CA PRO A 5 -19.76 -7.42 0.75
C PRO A 5 -18.87 -6.45 1.53
N LEU A 6 -18.96 -6.47 2.86
CA LEU A 6 -17.99 -5.79 3.71
C LEU A 6 -16.61 -6.39 3.43
N THR A 7 -15.82 -5.72 2.60
CA THR A 7 -14.40 -6.02 2.47
C THR A 7 -13.76 -5.67 3.81
N LEU A 8 -13.32 -6.69 4.54
CA LEU A 8 -12.54 -6.47 5.75
C LEU A 8 -11.29 -5.67 5.37
N PRO A 9 -10.95 -4.60 6.10
CA PRO A 9 -9.77 -3.82 5.76
C PRO A 9 -8.53 -4.73 5.74
N SER A 10 -7.62 -4.46 4.79
CA SER A 10 -6.26 -5.04 4.62
C SER A 10 -5.52 -5.19 5.97
N PRO A 11 -4.40 -5.90 6.14
CA PRO A 11 -3.67 -5.96 7.43
C PRO A 11 -2.96 -4.66 7.90
N ALA A 12 -2.96 -3.59 7.09
CA ALA A 12 -2.46 -2.24 7.43
C ALA A 12 -3.08 -1.53 8.68
N PRO A 13 -4.36 -1.76 9.07
CA PRO A 13 -5.05 -1.16 10.21
C PRO A 13 -4.38 -1.43 11.54
N ASN A 14 -3.65 -2.55 11.70
CA ASN A 14 -3.10 -2.89 13.01
C ASN A 14 -2.00 -1.90 13.43
N ARG A 15 -1.17 -1.45 12.47
CA ARG A 15 -0.08 -0.51 12.76
C ARG A 15 -0.58 0.92 12.92
N THR A 16 -1.58 1.30 12.13
CA THR A 16 -2.22 2.62 12.26
C THR A 16 -3.14 2.71 13.47
N LEU A 17 -3.80 1.61 13.87
CA LEU A 17 -4.49 1.49 15.16
C LEU A 17 -3.50 1.60 16.33
N ALA A 18 -2.37 0.88 16.26
CA ALA A 18 -1.33 0.95 17.29
C ALA A 18 -0.77 2.36 17.46
N ALA A 19 -0.46 3.04 16.35
CA ALA A 19 -0.02 4.43 16.37
C ALA A 19 -1.09 5.36 16.95
N ARG A 20 -2.37 5.13 16.64
CA ARG A 20 -3.48 5.94 17.15
C ARG A 20 -3.73 5.74 18.64
N VAL A 21 -3.70 4.49 19.12
CA VAL A 21 -3.80 4.15 20.55
C VAL A 21 -2.68 4.85 21.32
N ARG A 22 -1.45 4.78 20.81
CA ARG A 22 -0.30 5.46 21.40
C ARG A 22 -0.47 6.99 21.42
N ALA A 23 -0.86 7.59 20.30
CA ALA A 23 -1.06 9.04 20.22
C ALA A 23 -2.13 9.53 21.20
N LEU A 24 -3.31 8.88 21.24
CA LEU A 24 -4.39 9.21 22.18
C LEU A 24 -3.96 9.07 23.64
N ARG A 25 -3.13 8.08 23.94
CA ARG A 25 -2.54 7.88 25.26
C ARG A 25 -1.58 9.03 25.62
N GLU A 26 -0.71 9.41 24.69
CA GLU A 26 0.27 10.49 24.88
C GLU A 26 -0.40 11.87 24.99
N GLU A 27 -1.45 12.16 24.20
CA GLU A 27 -2.28 13.37 24.31
C GLU A 27 -2.90 13.54 25.70
N ARG A 28 -3.19 12.42 26.38
CA ARG A 28 -3.74 12.40 27.75
C ARG A 28 -2.65 12.38 28.83
N ALA A 29 -1.37 12.40 28.44
CA ALA A 29 -0.22 12.19 29.31
C ALA A 29 -0.29 10.89 30.13
N TRP A 30 -0.85 9.82 29.53
CA TRP A 30 -0.95 8.52 30.20
C TRP A 30 0.28 7.66 29.94
N THR A 31 0.78 7.03 30.99
CA THR A 31 1.75 5.93 30.87
C THR A 31 1.08 4.69 30.26
N PRO A 32 1.82 3.80 29.56
CA PRO A 32 1.29 2.50 29.14
C PRO A 32 0.67 1.70 30.28
N GLU A 33 1.26 1.76 31.48
CA GLU A 33 0.79 1.11 32.70
C GLU A 33 -0.63 1.57 33.07
N ARG A 34 -0.86 2.89 33.02
CA ARG A 34 -2.18 3.49 33.26
C ARG A 34 -3.20 3.03 32.22
N LEU A 35 -2.89 3.12 30.92
CA LEU A 35 -3.84 2.70 29.88
C LEU A 35 -4.19 1.22 29.98
N ALA A 36 -3.21 0.35 30.22
CA ALA A 36 -3.44 -1.08 30.39
C ALA A 36 -4.39 -1.36 31.56
N LYS A 37 -4.22 -0.64 32.67
CA LYS A 37 -5.10 -0.72 33.85
C LYS A 37 -6.52 -0.25 33.54
N GLU A 38 -6.69 0.93 32.94
CA GLU A 38 -8.00 1.50 32.58
C GLU A 38 -8.75 0.62 31.57
N ALA A 39 -8.03 0.03 30.60
CA ALA A 39 -8.59 -0.86 29.60
C ALA A 39 -8.79 -2.31 30.09
N GLY A 40 -8.33 -2.65 31.30
CA GLY A 40 -8.43 -4.01 31.84
C GLY A 40 -7.66 -5.06 31.01
N ILE A 41 -6.54 -4.66 30.38
CA ILE A 41 -5.71 -5.56 29.57
C ILE A 41 -4.31 -5.73 30.17
N GLN A 42 -3.61 -6.81 29.78
CA GLN A 42 -2.22 -7.00 30.19
C GLN A 42 -1.31 -5.92 29.59
N LEU A 43 -0.43 -5.35 30.42
CA LEU A 43 0.57 -4.37 29.98
C LEU A 43 1.46 -4.89 28.84
N ALA A 44 1.81 -6.18 28.87
CA ALA A 44 2.56 -6.81 27.79
C ALA A 44 1.78 -6.82 26.45
N THR A 45 0.46 -6.94 26.48
CA THR A 45 -0.38 -6.84 25.28
C THR A 45 -0.39 -5.43 24.73
N LEU A 46 -0.53 -4.41 25.58
CA LEU A 46 -0.46 -3.02 25.15
C LEU A 46 0.92 -2.66 24.57
N LYS A 47 2.01 -3.03 25.26
CA LYS A 47 3.38 -2.72 24.81
C LYS A 47 3.70 -3.36 23.46
N ARG A 48 3.24 -4.61 23.23
CA ARG A 48 3.43 -5.26 21.92
C ARG A 48 2.57 -4.64 20.82
N LEU A 49 1.34 -4.22 21.15
CA LEU A 49 0.46 -3.50 20.23
C LEU A 49 1.10 -2.17 19.82
N GLU A 50 1.45 -1.30 20.77
CA GLU A 50 2.05 0.01 20.50
C GLU A 50 3.46 -0.09 19.88
N GLY A 51 4.17 -1.20 20.12
CA GLY A 51 5.46 -1.48 19.50
C GLY A 51 5.38 -1.83 18.01
N GLY A 52 4.18 -1.94 17.43
CA GLY A 52 3.99 -2.27 16.02
C GLY A 52 4.37 -3.72 15.69
N GLY A 53 4.37 -4.61 16.69
CA GLY A 53 4.55 -6.04 16.47
C GLY A 53 3.38 -6.66 15.68
N PRO A 54 3.54 -7.86 15.11
CA PRO A 54 2.51 -8.54 14.33
C PRO A 54 1.41 -9.11 15.25
N ILE A 55 0.70 -8.23 15.94
CA ILE A 55 -0.45 -8.58 16.76
C ILE A 55 -1.71 -8.14 16.04
N GLN A 56 -2.63 -9.07 15.88
CA GLN A 56 -4.01 -8.77 15.57
C GLN A 56 -4.78 -8.71 16.90
N PRO A 57 -5.03 -7.50 17.46
CA PRO A 57 -5.82 -7.41 18.67
C PRO A 57 -7.23 -7.93 18.40
N GLY A 58 -7.75 -8.76 19.31
CA GLY A 58 -9.13 -9.23 19.22
C GLY A 58 -10.11 -8.06 19.37
N PHE A 59 -11.32 -8.21 18.83
CA PHE A 59 -12.37 -7.19 18.86
C PHE A 59 -12.61 -6.61 20.27
N PHE A 60 -12.67 -7.47 21.29
CA PHE A 60 -12.84 -7.04 22.68
C PHE A 60 -11.67 -6.20 23.22
N THR A 61 -10.43 -6.48 22.79
CA THR A 61 -9.26 -5.68 23.16
C THR A 61 -9.36 -4.28 22.57
N VAL A 62 -9.76 -4.17 21.30
CA VAL A 62 -9.96 -2.86 20.65
C VAL A 62 -11.09 -2.09 21.32
N GLY A 63 -12.21 -2.75 21.61
CA GLY A 63 -13.34 -2.14 22.32
C GLY A 63 -12.98 -1.63 23.72
N ALA A 64 -12.20 -2.40 24.48
CA ALA A 64 -11.75 -2.00 25.81
C ALA A 64 -10.81 -0.78 25.76
N LEU A 65 -9.90 -0.74 24.77
CA LEU A 65 -9.03 0.42 24.54
C LEU A 65 -9.83 1.66 24.14
N ALA A 66 -10.83 1.50 23.26
CA ALA A 66 -11.73 2.59 22.86
C ALA A 66 -12.47 3.20 24.06
N ALA A 67 -13.06 2.33 24.88
CA ALA A 67 -13.78 2.72 26.08
C ALA A 67 -12.85 3.44 27.07
N ALA A 68 -11.67 2.89 27.34
CA ALA A 68 -10.70 3.48 28.26
C ALA A 68 -10.18 4.85 27.79
N LEU A 69 -9.99 5.02 26.48
CA LEU A 69 -9.55 6.28 25.89
C LEU A 69 -10.70 7.30 25.72
N GLY A 70 -11.95 6.89 25.92
CA GLY A 70 -13.13 7.74 25.75
C GLY A 70 -13.34 8.19 24.31
N VAL A 71 -13.02 7.32 23.34
CA VAL A 71 -13.18 7.57 21.90
C VAL A 71 -14.08 6.51 21.30
N SER A 72 -14.76 6.83 20.20
CA SER A 72 -15.51 5.81 19.47
C SER A 72 -14.56 4.82 18.78
N LEU A 73 -15.04 3.60 18.52
CA LEU A 73 -14.30 2.66 17.65
C LEU A 73 -14.02 3.31 16.30
N ASP A 74 -14.99 4.05 15.76
CA ASP A 74 -14.81 4.74 14.51
C ASP A 74 -13.68 5.78 14.58
N ASP A 75 -13.54 6.56 15.65
CA ASP A 75 -12.43 7.52 15.81
C ASP A 75 -11.05 6.85 15.91
N LEU A 76 -10.99 5.67 16.52
CA LEU A 76 -9.77 4.85 16.56
C LEU A 76 -9.34 4.40 15.15
N PHE A 77 -10.32 4.14 14.27
CA PHE A 77 -10.05 3.69 12.90
C PHE A 77 -10.00 4.83 11.87
N ARG A 78 -10.71 5.94 12.07
CA ARG A 78 -10.86 7.06 11.12
C ARG A 78 -9.56 7.85 10.96
N GLN A 79 -8.78 8.03 12.03
CA GLN A 79 -7.48 8.70 11.95
C GLN A 79 -6.29 7.76 11.67
N ALA A 80 -6.49 6.46 11.84
CA ALA A 80 -5.63 5.43 11.26
C ALA A 80 -5.64 5.45 9.71
N GLN A 81 -6.59 6.17 9.10
CA GLN A 81 -6.75 6.35 7.64
C GLN A 81 -6.29 7.74 7.14
N THR A 82 -5.57 8.54 7.95
CA THR A 82 -5.15 9.94 7.62
C THR A 82 -4.09 10.06 6.53
N ALA A 83 -3.64 8.94 5.95
CA ALA A 83 -2.74 8.96 4.83
C ALA A 83 -3.51 9.40 3.58
N GLU A 84 -3.36 10.67 3.18
CA GLU A 84 -3.95 11.20 1.93
C GLU A 84 -3.82 10.17 0.79
N PRO A 85 -4.94 9.72 0.20
CA PRO A 85 -4.93 8.73 -0.87
C PRO A 85 -4.10 9.20 -2.07
N GLY A 86 -3.61 8.25 -2.84
CA GLY A 86 -2.91 8.59 -4.07
C GLY A 86 -1.96 7.51 -4.53
N LEU A 87 -1.11 7.90 -5.48
CA LEU A 87 -0.24 6.98 -6.19
C LEU A 87 1.22 7.23 -5.83
N TRP A 88 1.95 6.14 -5.59
CA TRP A 88 3.39 6.14 -5.42
C TRP A 88 4.05 5.38 -6.56
N SER A 89 5.09 5.95 -7.12
CA SER A 89 5.92 5.31 -8.14
C SER A 89 7.00 4.47 -7.48
N ALA A 90 6.91 3.15 -7.60
CA ALA A 90 7.78 2.22 -6.89
C ALA A 90 8.61 1.35 -7.84
N GLY A 91 9.90 1.67 -7.97
CA GLY A 91 10.88 0.90 -8.72
C GLY A 91 11.83 0.18 -7.77
N TYR A 92 11.92 -1.15 -7.91
CA TYR A 92 12.74 -1.96 -6.99
C TYR A 92 14.18 -2.20 -7.48
N GLU A 93 14.56 -1.71 -8.67
CA GLU A 93 15.92 -1.83 -9.16
C GLU A 93 16.94 -1.24 -8.17
N GLY A 94 17.95 -2.07 -7.84
CA GLY A 94 18.99 -1.74 -6.88
C GLY A 94 18.55 -1.64 -5.40
N ARG A 95 17.33 -2.07 -5.02
CA ARG A 95 16.87 -2.13 -3.61
C ARG A 95 16.74 -3.56 -3.11
N ASP A 96 17.29 -3.97 -1.99
CA ASP A 96 16.91 -5.27 -1.40
C ASP A 96 15.44 -5.25 -0.90
N ILE A 97 14.92 -6.41 -0.53
CA ILE A 97 13.50 -6.53 -0.14
C ILE A 97 13.19 -5.81 1.18
N GLU A 98 14.13 -5.80 2.13
CA GLU A 98 13.94 -5.19 3.45
C GLU A 98 13.89 -3.67 3.33
N SER A 99 14.86 -3.07 2.61
CA SER A 99 14.86 -1.62 2.35
C SER A 99 13.65 -1.18 1.52
N PHE A 100 13.19 -2.01 0.59
CA PHE A 100 11.97 -1.73 -0.18
C PHE A 100 10.72 -1.73 0.71
N VAL A 101 10.51 -2.76 1.53
CA VAL A 101 9.37 -2.83 2.46
C VAL A 101 9.43 -1.70 3.48
N ALA A 102 10.61 -1.36 4.01
CA ALA A 102 10.78 -0.22 4.91
C ALA A 102 10.36 1.11 4.27
N SER A 103 10.68 1.30 2.99
CA SER A 103 10.29 2.51 2.23
C SER A 103 8.77 2.59 2.04
N LEU A 104 8.11 1.47 1.72
CA LEU A 104 6.65 1.39 1.62
C LEU A 104 5.97 1.73 2.94
N LEU A 105 6.49 1.19 4.05
CA LEU A 105 5.99 1.45 5.39
C LEU A 105 6.17 2.93 5.78
N SER A 106 7.32 3.54 5.46
CA SER A 106 7.56 4.97 5.72
C SER A 106 6.61 5.86 4.92
N ALA A 107 6.25 5.45 3.70
CA ALA A 107 5.26 6.15 2.88
C ALA A 107 3.81 5.81 3.25
N GLN A 108 3.59 4.91 4.21
CA GLN A 108 2.27 4.42 4.64
C GLN A 108 1.47 3.83 3.46
N ILE A 109 2.16 3.07 2.60
CA ILE A 109 1.51 2.36 1.49
C ILE A 109 0.64 1.23 2.06
N SER A 110 -0.63 1.21 1.67
CA SER A 110 -1.57 0.14 2.03
C SER A 110 -1.54 -1.02 1.03
N THR A 111 -1.33 -0.70 -0.25
CA THR A 111 -1.40 -1.66 -1.36
C THR A 111 -0.27 -1.47 -2.35
N VAL A 112 0.36 -2.57 -2.78
CA VAL A 112 1.27 -2.62 -3.92
C VAL A 112 0.53 -3.17 -5.13
N ALA A 113 0.40 -2.34 -6.15
CA ALA A 113 -0.13 -2.73 -7.46
C ALA A 113 1.03 -3.10 -8.39
N ASP A 114 1.24 -4.40 -8.58
CA ASP A 114 2.27 -4.93 -9.48
C ASP A 114 1.82 -4.82 -10.93
N VAL A 115 2.46 -3.95 -11.71
CA VAL A 115 2.18 -3.76 -13.13
C VAL A 115 3.21 -4.46 -14.01
N ARG A 116 3.84 -5.54 -13.54
CA ARG A 116 4.67 -6.41 -14.38
C ARG A 116 3.78 -7.37 -15.15
N LEU A 117 4.00 -7.50 -16.46
CA LEU A 117 3.27 -8.50 -17.26
C LEU A 117 3.50 -9.92 -16.72
N THR A 118 4.71 -10.20 -16.25
CA THR A 118 5.06 -11.45 -15.57
C THR A 118 5.86 -11.09 -14.31
N PRO A 119 5.32 -11.32 -13.10
CA PRO A 119 5.94 -10.92 -11.84
C PRO A 119 7.02 -11.92 -11.37
N ILE A 120 7.91 -12.27 -12.29
CA ILE A 120 9.14 -13.03 -12.02
C ILE A 120 10.29 -12.04 -11.83
N SER A 121 11.22 -12.37 -10.95
CA SER A 121 12.43 -11.56 -10.73
C SER A 121 13.59 -12.45 -10.35
N ARG A 122 14.78 -12.12 -10.87
CA ARG A 122 16.05 -12.71 -10.42
C ARG A 122 16.55 -12.07 -9.13
N LYS A 123 16.00 -10.90 -8.76
CA LYS A 123 16.38 -10.18 -7.57
C LYS A 123 15.74 -10.85 -6.34
N PRO A 124 16.52 -11.24 -5.32
CA PRO A 124 15.99 -11.92 -4.14
C PRO A 124 14.83 -11.16 -3.50
N GLY A 125 13.78 -11.87 -3.12
CA GLY A 125 12.57 -11.29 -2.51
C GLY A 125 11.52 -10.74 -3.48
N PHE A 126 11.84 -10.50 -4.77
CA PHE A 126 10.92 -9.82 -5.71
C PHE A 126 10.16 -10.74 -6.69
N SER A 127 10.19 -12.06 -6.51
CA SER A 127 9.23 -12.94 -7.18
C SER A 127 7.85 -12.73 -6.57
N LYS A 128 6.76 -12.90 -7.34
CA LYS A 128 5.36 -12.75 -6.86
C LYS A 128 5.16 -13.34 -5.47
N THR A 129 5.45 -14.64 -5.30
CA THR A 129 5.25 -15.35 -4.03
C THR A 129 6.02 -14.73 -2.86
N ARG A 130 7.31 -14.44 -3.05
CA ARG A 130 8.15 -13.89 -1.97
C ARG A 130 7.79 -12.45 -1.64
N LEU A 131 7.48 -11.66 -2.66
CA LEU A 131 7.06 -10.28 -2.49
C LEU A 131 5.72 -10.21 -1.77
N THR A 132 4.73 -10.99 -2.19
CA THR A 132 3.43 -11.08 -1.52
C THR A 132 3.60 -11.49 -0.05
N HIS A 133 4.48 -12.46 0.26
CA HIS A 133 4.76 -12.85 1.64
C HIS A 133 5.33 -11.69 2.47
N ALA A 134 6.40 -11.05 2.00
CA ALA A 134 7.05 -9.95 2.71
C ALA A 134 6.11 -8.74 2.91
N LEU A 135 5.27 -8.44 1.91
CA LEU A 135 4.26 -7.39 2.01
C LEU A 135 3.17 -7.75 3.03
N ASN A 136 2.65 -8.98 3.01
CA ASN A 136 1.64 -9.43 3.96
C ASN A 136 2.15 -9.40 5.42
N GLU A 137 3.41 -9.80 5.66
CA GLU A 137 4.05 -9.69 6.98
C GLU A 137 4.14 -8.22 7.45
N ALA A 138 4.33 -7.29 6.51
CA ALA A 138 4.33 -5.85 6.78
C ALA A 138 2.92 -5.22 6.82
N GLY A 139 1.87 -6.01 6.60
CA GLY A 139 0.49 -5.54 6.55
C GLY A 139 0.12 -4.80 5.26
N ILE A 140 0.86 -5.00 4.17
CA ILE A 140 0.64 -4.34 2.88
C ILE A 140 -0.02 -5.34 1.92
N ALA A 141 -1.14 -4.96 1.32
CA ALA A 141 -1.82 -5.78 0.33
C ALA A 141 -1.04 -5.83 -0.99
N TYR A 142 -1.21 -6.92 -1.74
CA TYR A 142 -0.62 -7.09 -3.06
C TYR A 142 -1.71 -7.40 -4.08
N THR A 143 -1.78 -6.60 -5.14
CA THR A 143 -2.59 -6.89 -6.33
C THR A 143 -1.70 -6.98 -7.57
N HIS A 144 -2.05 -7.85 -8.51
CA HIS A 144 -1.31 -8.02 -9.76
C HIS A 144 -2.18 -7.60 -10.94
N LEU A 145 -1.86 -6.45 -11.52
CA LEU A 145 -2.57 -5.85 -12.65
C LEU A 145 -1.80 -6.20 -13.94
N ARG A 146 -2.13 -7.37 -14.50
CA ARG A 146 -1.38 -7.97 -15.60
C ARG A 146 -1.58 -7.21 -16.90
N ALA A 147 -2.79 -6.73 -17.18
CA ALA A 147 -3.11 -5.96 -18.39
C ALA A 147 -2.37 -4.61 -18.42
N LEU A 148 -1.93 -4.10 -17.25
CA LEU A 148 -1.04 -2.93 -17.14
C LEU A 148 0.45 -3.25 -17.32
N GLY A 149 0.79 -4.47 -17.76
CA GLY A 149 2.17 -4.93 -17.94
C GLY A 149 2.78 -4.68 -19.32
N ASN A 150 4.03 -4.20 -19.37
CA ASN A 150 4.73 -4.03 -20.65
C ASN A 150 5.12 -5.37 -21.29
N PRO A 151 4.63 -5.68 -22.51
CA PRO A 151 4.97 -6.90 -23.22
C PRO A 151 6.42 -6.89 -23.72
N LYS A 152 6.96 -8.09 -23.98
CA LYS A 152 8.38 -8.30 -24.32
C LYS A 152 8.79 -7.53 -25.57
N ASP A 153 7.92 -7.52 -26.56
CA ASP A 153 8.09 -6.85 -27.85
C ASP A 153 8.11 -5.32 -27.76
N ASN A 154 7.68 -4.72 -26.65
CA ASN A 154 7.74 -3.27 -26.38
C ASN A 154 8.83 -2.89 -25.33
N ARG A 155 9.78 -3.77 -25.02
CA ARG A 155 10.87 -3.46 -24.06
C ARG A 155 12.03 -2.73 -24.72
N ALA A 156 12.40 -3.12 -25.94
CA ALA A 156 13.56 -2.60 -26.66
C ALA A 156 13.59 -1.06 -26.76
N PRO A 157 12.48 -0.35 -27.09
CA PRO A 157 12.50 1.11 -27.16
C PRO A 157 12.89 1.80 -25.84
N PHE A 158 12.56 1.22 -24.68
CA PHE A 158 12.93 1.79 -23.38
C PHE A 158 14.43 1.63 -23.08
N TRP A 159 15.03 0.52 -23.51
CA TRP A 159 16.46 0.24 -23.32
C TRP A 159 17.34 1.03 -24.29
N GLU A 160 16.88 1.21 -25.53
CA GLU A 160 17.61 1.90 -26.59
C GLU A 160 17.43 3.43 -26.56
N GLY A 161 16.69 3.97 -25.57
CA GLY A 161 16.45 5.40 -25.46
C GLY A 161 15.39 5.96 -26.40
N ARG A 162 14.71 5.10 -27.19
CA ARG A 162 13.52 5.44 -28.01
C ARG A 162 12.26 5.56 -27.12
N ILE A 163 12.35 6.33 -26.04
CA ILE A 163 11.35 6.38 -24.96
C ILE A 163 9.96 6.80 -25.49
N SER A 164 9.91 7.79 -26.37
CA SER A 164 8.65 8.28 -26.95
C SER A 164 7.90 7.20 -27.72
N GLU A 165 8.61 6.37 -28.47
CA GLU A 165 8.05 5.24 -29.22
C GLU A 165 7.51 4.16 -28.26
N GLY A 166 8.31 3.76 -27.26
CA GLY A 166 7.90 2.78 -26.26
C GLY A 166 6.65 3.22 -25.48
N ARG A 167 6.58 4.51 -25.12
CA ARG A 167 5.41 5.11 -24.48
C ARG A 167 4.19 5.15 -25.40
N ALA A 168 4.36 5.54 -26.66
CA ALA A 168 3.26 5.60 -27.63
C ALA A 168 2.64 4.22 -27.85
N ARG A 169 3.48 3.19 -28.07
CA ARG A 169 3.02 1.81 -28.20
C ARG A 169 2.31 1.31 -26.94
N PHE A 170 2.87 1.59 -25.76
CA PHE A 170 2.24 1.18 -24.52
C PHE A 170 0.88 1.87 -24.28
N ARG A 171 0.73 3.15 -24.64
CA ARG A 171 -0.58 3.84 -24.61
C ARG A 171 -1.62 3.16 -25.48
N SER A 172 -1.24 2.62 -26.64
CA SER A 172 -2.16 1.86 -27.49
C SER A 172 -2.62 0.56 -26.81
N LEU A 173 -1.73 -0.14 -26.11
CA LEU A 173 -2.07 -1.35 -25.35
C LEU A 173 -3.05 -1.07 -24.20
N LEU A 174 -2.91 0.08 -23.55
CA LEU A 174 -3.82 0.48 -22.48
C LEU A 174 -5.26 0.73 -22.96
N ARG A 175 -5.53 0.80 -24.27
CA ARG A 175 -6.90 0.99 -24.80
C ARG A 175 -7.75 -0.29 -24.78
N SER A 176 -7.15 -1.45 -24.53
CA SER A 176 -7.91 -2.70 -24.42
C SER A 176 -8.85 -2.71 -23.22
N ASP A 177 -10.01 -3.37 -23.34
CA ASP A 177 -11.01 -3.43 -22.26
C ASP A 177 -10.43 -3.96 -20.94
N ALA A 178 -9.56 -4.98 -21.01
CA ALA A 178 -8.89 -5.53 -19.84
C ALA A 178 -7.98 -4.49 -19.15
N ALA A 179 -7.24 -3.69 -19.93
CA ALA A 179 -6.39 -2.64 -19.36
C ALA A 179 -7.21 -1.46 -18.83
N GLN A 180 -8.35 -1.14 -19.47
CA GLN A 180 -9.28 -0.14 -18.96
C GLN A 180 -9.86 -0.56 -17.61
N ALA A 181 -10.32 -1.81 -17.48
CA ALA A 181 -10.85 -2.34 -16.22
C ALA A 181 -9.81 -2.32 -15.09
N GLU A 182 -8.56 -2.75 -15.34
CA GLU A 182 -7.50 -2.69 -14.32
C GLU A 182 -7.04 -1.25 -14.00
N LEU A 183 -7.15 -0.31 -14.95
CA LEU A 183 -6.93 1.11 -14.66
C LEU A 183 -8.03 1.66 -13.75
N ASP A 184 -9.27 1.24 -13.95
CA ASP A 184 -10.41 1.66 -13.13
C ASP A 184 -10.32 1.04 -11.72
N GLU A 185 -9.92 -0.23 -11.59
CA GLU A 185 -9.58 -0.87 -10.31
C GLU A 185 -8.50 -0.07 -9.57
N LEU A 186 -7.37 0.21 -10.24
CA LEU A 186 -6.25 0.95 -9.63
C LEU A 186 -6.67 2.39 -9.22
N ALA A 187 -7.52 3.01 -10.02
CA ALA A 187 -8.12 4.31 -9.74
C ALA A 187 -8.97 4.29 -8.45
N GLU A 188 -9.86 3.29 -8.31
CA GLU A 188 -10.70 3.13 -7.12
C GLU A 188 -9.87 2.93 -5.85
N HIS A 189 -8.84 2.08 -5.90
CA HIS A 189 -7.91 1.91 -4.79
C HIS A 189 -7.20 3.22 -4.44
N ALA A 190 -6.63 3.91 -5.43
CA ALA A 190 -5.87 5.14 -5.19
C ALA A 190 -6.73 6.33 -4.71
N ALA A 191 -8.05 6.26 -4.86
CA ALA A 191 -8.98 7.24 -4.28
C ALA A 191 -9.29 6.99 -2.79
N GLN A 192 -9.01 5.79 -2.28
CA GLN A 192 -9.33 5.38 -0.91
C GLN A 192 -8.08 5.21 -0.04
N GLU A 193 -6.95 4.87 -0.66
CA GLU A 193 -5.71 4.53 0.05
C GLU A 193 -4.47 4.92 -0.76
N ARG A 194 -3.30 4.76 -0.13
CA ARG A 194 -2.01 4.95 -0.80
C ARG A 194 -1.59 3.68 -1.51
N VAL A 195 -1.43 3.79 -2.83
CA VAL A 195 -1.09 2.64 -3.69
C VAL A 195 0.29 2.84 -4.31
N ALA A 196 1.21 1.90 -4.10
CA ALA A 196 2.48 1.85 -4.79
C ALA A 196 2.35 1.07 -6.10
N VAL A 197 2.52 1.75 -7.23
CA VAL A 197 2.56 1.13 -8.56
C VAL A 197 3.97 0.60 -8.80
N LEU A 198 4.10 -0.73 -8.87
CA LEU A 198 5.38 -1.42 -8.87
C LEU A 198 5.81 -1.85 -10.28
N CYS A 199 7.05 -1.56 -10.64
CA CYS A 199 7.76 -2.28 -11.70
C CYS A 199 9.25 -2.46 -11.35
N PHE A 200 10.02 -3.09 -12.24
CA PHE A 200 11.46 -3.28 -12.03
C PHE A 200 12.22 -1.95 -11.99
N GLU A 201 12.11 -1.17 -13.07
CA GLU A 201 12.90 0.04 -13.31
C GLU A 201 12.80 1.07 -12.18
N ARG A 202 13.95 1.57 -11.74
CA ARG A 202 14.04 2.65 -10.73
C ARG A 202 13.50 3.94 -11.31
N ASP A 203 14.01 4.34 -12.47
CA ASP A 203 13.63 5.60 -13.10
C ASP A 203 12.27 5.46 -13.81
N GLN A 204 11.22 6.03 -13.19
CA GLN A 204 9.89 6.06 -13.79
C GLN A 204 9.91 6.61 -15.22
N GLN A 205 10.74 7.60 -15.53
CA GLN A 205 10.76 8.22 -16.85
C GLN A 205 11.18 7.26 -17.96
N ARG A 206 11.80 6.13 -17.61
CA ARG A 206 12.36 5.17 -18.56
C ARG A 206 11.58 3.87 -18.64
N CYS A 207 10.37 3.82 -18.10
CA CYS A 207 9.54 2.60 -18.15
C CYS A 207 8.06 2.86 -18.43
N HIS A 208 7.32 1.76 -18.60
CA HIS A 208 5.88 1.77 -18.86
C HIS A 208 5.08 2.28 -17.66
N ARG A 209 5.59 2.15 -16.43
CA ARG A 209 4.96 2.70 -15.21
C ARG A 209 4.67 4.19 -15.36
N HIS A 210 5.51 4.94 -16.09
CA HIS A 210 5.22 6.35 -16.42
C HIS A 210 3.85 6.53 -17.04
N VAL A 211 3.55 5.71 -18.05
CA VAL A 211 2.32 5.83 -18.84
C VAL A 211 1.10 5.46 -18.02
N VAL A 212 1.20 4.43 -17.16
CA VAL A 212 0.13 4.07 -16.21
C VAL A 212 -0.18 5.24 -15.27
N LEU A 213 0.86 5.77 -14.61
CA LEU A 213 0.71 6.88 -13.66
C LEU A 213 0.23 8.17 -14.34
N GLU A 214 0.73 8.48 -15.53
CA GLU A 214 0.27 9.64 -16.33
C GLU A 214 -1.21 9.50 -16.69
N THR A 215 -1.65 8.31 -17.09
CA THR A 215 -3.04 8.03 -17.46
C THR A 215 -3.97 8.24 -16.27
N LEU A 216 -3.62 7.71 -15.10
CA LEU A 216 -4.42 7.87 -13.88
C LEU A 216 -4.45 9.31 -13.38
N ARG A 217 -3.30 10.00 -13.41
CA ARG A 217 -3.23 11.42 -13.04
C ARG A 217 -4.16 12.27 -13.90
N LYS A 218 -4.29 11.98 -15.20
CA LYS A 218 -5.21 12.66 -16.11
C LYS A 218 -6.68 12.32 -15.85
N ARG A 219 -6.99 11.09 -15.40
CA ARG A 219 -8.37 10.65 -15.11
C ARG A 219 -8.93 11.25 -13.84
N MET A 220 -8.12 11.32 -12.78
CA MET A 220 -8.63 11.55 -11.42
C MET A 220 -7.99 12.74 -10.68
N SER A 221 -7.05 13.46 -11.30
CA SER A 221 -6.27 14.51 -10.64
C SER A 221 -5.56 14.07 -9.35
N LEU A 222 -5.26 12.77 -9.21
CA LEU A 222 -4.57 12.23 -8.04
C LEU A 222 -3.08 12.62 -8.02
N PRO A 223 -2.51 12.91 -6.84
CA PRO A 223 -1.09 13.14 -6.70
C PRO A 223 -0.31 11.85 -7.00
N VAL A 224 0.84 12.01 -7.68
CA VAL A 224 1.80 10.94 -7.92
C VAL A 224 3.11 11.33 -7.25
N SER A 225 3.52 10.55 -6.26
CA SER A 225 4.76 10.76 -5.48
C SER A 225 5.80 9.69 -5.80
N PRO A 226 7.11 10.00 -5.80
CA PRO A 226 8.13 8.96 -5.86
C PRO A 226 8.20 8.20 -4.52
N LEU A 227 8.49 6.89 -4.57
CA LEU A 227 8.88 6.16 -3.37
C LEU A 227 10.36 6.45 -3.08
N ALA A 228 10.63 7.00 -1.88
CA ALA A 228 11.97 7.31 -1.39
C ALA A 228 12.87 6.08 -1.39
#